data_AF-A0A7W1U002-F1
#
_entry.id   AF-A0A7W1U002-F1
#
_cell.length_a   1.000
_cell.length_b   1.000
_cell.length_c   1.000
_cell.angle_alpha   90.00
_cell.angle_beta   90.00
_cell.angle_gamma   90.00
#
_symmetry.space_group_name_H-M   'P 1'
#
loop_
_entity.id
_entity.type
_entity.pdbx_description
1 polymer ?
#
loop_
_entity_poly.entity_id
_entity_poly.type
_entity_poly.pdbx_seq_one_letter_code
_entity_poly.pdbx_strand_id
1 'polypeptide(L)'
;MFLILLITLLSISPLAHSVQNLAFHRLEGLPDHLSREAATQHLQREMIRYHDHEIQIQGFLYQNPQEQWILASEPNLKTCCIGSTSKISQQLFISNPLQNPSTTSTNTVQGHFLVSPKWDSNGNLTQLYTIQQATILPKSTPLIPIALSGIFLAGSLWIFLLMRKQPIVPK
;
A
#
# COMPACT_ATOMS: atom_id res chain seq x y z
N MET A 1 34.22 -26.94 7.60
CA MET A 1 33.92 -25.55 7.16
C MET A 1 33.14 -25.53 5.83
N PHE A 2 32.16 -26.42 5.66
CA PHE A 2 31.36 -26.55 4.41
C PHE A 2 29.85 -26.70 4.67
N LEU A 3 29.41 -26.62 5.94
CA LEU A 3 28.02 -26.90 6.34
C LEU A 3 27.15 -25.64 6.52
N ILE A 4 27.73 -24.44 6.38
CA ILE A 4 27.01 -23.17 6.60
C ILE A 4 26.42 -22.61 5.28
N LEU A 5 26.79 -23.17 4.12
CA LEU A 5 26.34 -22.65 2.82
C LEU A 5 24.99 -23.21 2.32
N LEU A 6 24.39 -24.19 3.00
CA LEU A 6 23.18 -24.87 2.50
C LEU A 6 21.86 -24.29 3.05
N ILE A 7 21.90 -23.37 4.02
CA ILE A 7 20.70 -22.83 4.68
C ILE A 7 20.19 -21.55 4.00
N THR A 8 20.96 -20.92 3.11
CA THR A 8 20.56 -19.67 2.43
C THR A 8 19.72 -19.87 1.16
N LEU A 9 19.45 -21.10 0.73
CA LEU A 9 18.74 -21.38 -0.54
C LEU A 9 17.24 -21.74 -0.39
N LEU A 10 16.68 -21.77 0.82
CA LEU A 10 15.31 -22.25 1.07
C LEU A 10 14.24 -21.17 1.33
N SER A 11 14.57 -19.88 1.22
CA SER A 11 13.60 -18.79 1.50
C SER A 11 13.30 -17.91 0.28
N ILE A 12 13.05 -18.51 -0.88
CA ILE A 12 12.47 -17.80 -2.02
C ILE A 12 11.08 -18.37 -2.25
N SER A 13 10.09 -17.81 -1.55
CA SER A 13 8.67 -17.94 -1.89
C SER A 13 8.28 -16.69 -2.68
N PRO A 14 8.14 -16.73 -4.01
CA PRO A 14 7.71 -15.59 -4.79
C PRO A 14 6.23 -15.79 -5.14
N LEU A 15 5.30 -15.47 -4.24
CA LEU A 15 3.88 -15.46 -4.62
C LEU A 15 3.04 -14.44 -3.84
N ALA A 16 3.53 -13.21 -3.76
CA ALA A 16 2.69 -12.03 -3.57
C ALA A 16 2.83 -11.19 -4.84
N HIS A 17 2.14 -11.61 -5.91
CA HIS A 17 2.06 -10.82 -7.13
C HIS A 17 1.30 -9.54 -6.84
N SER A 18 2.07 -8.45 -6.87
CA SER A 18 1.61 -7.07 -6.93
C SER A 18 0.53 -6.90 -7.99
N VAL A 19 -0.71 -6.64 -7.54
CA VAL A 19 -1.86 -6.24 -8.37
C VAL A 19 -1.79 -4.72 -8.70
N GLN A 20 -0.65 -4.05 -8.46
CA GLN A 20 -0.59 -2.59 -8.53
C GLN A 20 -0.36 -2.00 -9.95
N ASN A 21 -0.14 -2.81 -10.99
CA ASN A 21 0.32 -2.31 -12.31
C ASN A 21 -0.61 -2.56 -13.52
N LEU A 22 -1.80 -3.13 -13.35
CA LEU A 22 -2.55 -3.66 -14.51
C LEU A 22 -3.51 -2.69 -15.23
N ALA A 23 -3.73 -1.46 -14.74
CA ALA A 23 -4.83 -0.64 -15.27
C ALA A 23 -4.44 0.66 -16.01
N PHE A 24 -3.18 1.11 -16.04
CA PHE A 24 -2.90 2.52 -16.39
C PHE A 24 -2.37 2.80 -17.81
N HIS A 25 -1.98 1.80 -18.61
CA HIS A 25 -1.16 2.05 -19.83
C HIS A 25 -1.83 1.89 -21.20
N ARG A 26 -3.17 1.79 -21.33
CA ARG A 26 -3.78 1.46 -22.64
C ARG A 26 -5.05 2.22 -23.05
N LEU A 27 -5.08 3.54 -22.87
CA LEU A 27 -6.22 4.37 -23.33
C LEU A 27 -5.78 5.68 -24.02
N GLU A 28 -4.96 5.60 -25.06
CA GLU A 28 -4.69 6.74 -25.95
C GLU A 28 -5.54 6.61 -27.23
N GLY A 29 -6.61 7.42 -27.36
CA GLY A 29 -7.33 7.59 -28.64
C GLY A 29 -8.87 7.49 -28.64
N LEU A 30 -9.53 7.36 -27.49
CA LEU A 30 -11.01 7.35 -27.41
C LEU A 30 -11.52 8.72 -26.92
N PRO A 31 -12.66 9.28 -27.44
CA PRO A 31 -13.23 10.53 -26.93
C PRO A 31 -13.33 10.53 -25.39
N ASP A 32 -12.77 11.57 -24.77
CA ASP A 32 -12.43 11.64 -23.34
C ASP A 32 -13.58 11.30 -22.37
N HIS A 33 -14.82 11.51 -22.79
CA HIS A 33 -16.02 11.26 -22.00
C HIS A 33 -16.47 9.79 -22.07
N LEU A 34 -16.48 9.17 -23.25
CA LEU A 34 -16.84 7.76 -23.44
C LEU A 34 -15.76 6.80 -22.90
N SER A 35 -14.49 7.21 -22.94
CA SER A 35 -13.37 6.44 -22.39
C SER A 35 -13.45 6.30 -20.87
N ARG A 36 -13.80 7.39 -20.17
CA ARG A 36 -13.85 7.43 -18.70
C ARG A 36 -14.99 6.61 -18.13
N GLU A 37 -16.17 6.67 -18.75
CA GLU A 37 -17.31 5.86 -18.30
C GLU A 37 -17.03 4.36 -18.46
N ALA A 38 -16.51 3.95 -19.62
CA ALA A 38 -16.15 2.55 -19.88
C ALA A 38 -15.06 2.05 -18.93
N ALA A 39 -14.02 2.86 -18.68
CA ALA A 39 -12.96 2.53 -17.72
C ALA A 39 -13.49 2.40 -16.29
N THR A 40 -14.40 3.29 -15.87
CA THR A 40 -15.02 3.24 -14.54
C THR A 40 -15.89 2.00 -14.38
N GLN A 41 -16.70 1.67 -15.39
CA GLN A 41 -17.51 0.45 -15.39
C GLN A 41 -16.65 -0.82 -15.35
N HIS A 42 -15.52 -0.83 -16.07
CA HIS A 42 -14.60 -1.96 -16.04
C HIS A 42 -14.00 -2.17 -14.65
N LEU A 43 -13.48 -1.09 -14.04
CA LEU A 43 -12.96 -1.13 -12.67
C LEU A 43 -14.01 -1.59 -11.66
N GLN A 44 -15.26 -1.12 -11.78
CA GLN A 44 -16.35 -1.58 -10.91
C GLN A 44 -16.59 -3.09 -11.03
N ARG A 45 -16.55 -3.65 -12.24
CA ARG A 45 -16.71 -5.10 -12.43
C ARG A 45 -15.57 -5.89 -11.81
N GLU A 46 -14.34 -5.38 -11.89
CA GLU A 46 -13.20 -6.04 -11.26
C GLU A 46 -13.30 -5.98 -9.74
N MET A 47 -13.68 -4.84 -9.17
CA MET A 47 -13.86 -4.69 -7.73
C MET A 47 -14.92 -5.63 -7.15
N ILE A 48 -15.98 -5.94 -7.90
CA ILE A 48 -16.99 -6.93 -7.48
C ILE A 48 -16.37 -8.32 -7.30
N ARG A 49 -15.34 -8.69 -8.07
CA ARG A 49 -14.67 -10.00 -7.92
C ARG A 49 -13.88 -10.12 -6.61
N TYR A 50 -13.45 -8.99 -6.05
CA TYR A 50 -12.76 -8.96 -4.76
C TYR A 50 -13.73 -8.90 -3.58
N HIS A 51 -15.05 -8.87 -3.82
CA HIS A 51 -16.04 -8.94 -2.75
C HIS A 51 -15.76 -10.16 -1.86
N ASP A 52 -15.79 -9.97 -0.55
CA ASP A 52 -15.58 -11.04 0.43
C ASP A 52 -14.15 -11.60 0.44
N HIS A 53 -13.16 -10.79 0.05
CA HIS A 53 -11.74 -11.17 0.09
C HIS A 53 -10.96 -10.29 1.06
N GLU A 54 -9.92 -10.88 1.66
CA GLU A 54 -8.90 -10.11 2.35
C GLU A 54 -8.06 -9.32 1.35
N ILE A 55 -7.91 -8.02 1.59
CA ILE A 55 -7.12 -7.12 0.76
C ILE A 55 -6.08 -6.38 1.60
N GLN A 56 -5.00 -5.97 0.94
CA GLN A 56 -4.02 -5.04 1.47
C GLN A 56 -3.91 -3.88 0.50
N ILE A 57 -4.21 -2.68 0.98
CA ILE A 57 -4.26 -1.48 0.14
C ILE A 57 -3.55 -0.32 0.81
N GLN A 58 -2.83 0.46 0.01
CA GLN A 58 -2.15 1.66 0.46
C GLN A 58 -2.96 2.90 0.10
N GLY A 59 -3.06 3.85 1.03
CA GLY A 59 -3.75 5.11 0.79
C GLY A 59 -3.60 6.10 1.93
N PHE A 60 -4.28 7.23 1.82
CA PHE A 60 -4.34 8.27 2.84
C PHE A 60 -5.64 8.12 3.64
N LEU A 61 -5.53 8.22 4.96
CA LEU A 61 -6.65 8.10 5.88
C LEU A 61 -7.23 9.47 6.22
N TYR A 62 -8.54 9.60 6.08
CA TYR A 62 -9.32 10.77 6.42
C TYR A 62 -10.42 10.39 7.38
N GLN A 63 -10.77 11.31 8.29
CA GLN A 63 -11.93 11.16 9.13
C GLN A 63 -13.04 12.08 8.59
N ASN A 64 -14.24 11.55 8.39
CA ASN A 64 -15.39 12.36 8.02
C ASN A 64 -16.01 13.04 9.26
N PRO A 65 -16.99 13.96 9.08
CA PRO A 65 -17.67 14.62 10.20
C PRO A 65 -18.40 13.68 11.16
N GLN A 66 -18.71 12.45 10.73
CA GLN A 66 -19.33 11.38 11.52
C GLN A 66 -18.30 10.48 12.22
N GLU A 67 -17.04 10.92 12.31
CA GLU A 67 -15.94 10.20 12.91
C GLU A 67 -15.54 8.88 12.23
N GLN A 68 -16.07 8.61 11.04
CA GLN A 68 -15.77 7.40 10.27
C GLN A 68 -14.49 7.58 9.45
N TRP A 69 -13.66 6.56 9.46
CA TRP A 69 -12.42 6.52 8.68
C TRP A 69 -12.68 6.17 7.22
N ILE A 70 -12.01 6.90 6.33
CA ILE A 70 -12.07 6.74 4.88
C ILE A 70 -10.64 6.65 4.37
N LEU A 71 -10.37 5.62 3.57
CA LEU A 71 -9.12 5.46 2.83
C LEU A 71 -9.32 5.95 1.40
N ALA A 72 -8.44 6.84 0.94
CA ALA A 72 -8.43 7.37 -0.43
C ALA A 72 -7.04 7.27 -1.06
N SER A 73 -6.96 7.26 -2.39
CA SER A 73 -5.69 7.15 -3.14
C SER A 73 -4.86 8.44 -3.16
N GLU A 74 -5.49 9.60 -3.02
CA GLU A 74 -4.85 10.91 -3.18
C GLU A 74 -4.60 11.59 -1.83
N PRO A 75 -3.45 12.27 -1.64
CA PRO A 75 -3.27 13.17 -0.51
C PRO A 75 -4.14 14.42 -0.70
N ASN A 76 -4.63 14.97 0.41
CA ASN A 76 -5.40 16.22 0.47
C ASN A 76 -6.71 16.20 -0.32
N LEU A 77 -7.50 15.14 -0.18
CA LEU A 77 -8.91 15.22 -0.58
C LEU A 77 -9.53 16.39 0.19
N LYS A 78 -9.83 17.50 -0.51
CA LYS A 78 -10.48 18.66 0.10
C LYS A 78 -11.72 18.16 0.83
N THR A 79 -12.00 18.70 2.02
CA THR A 79 -13.13 18.27 2.86
C THR A 79 -14.46 18.25 2.10
N CYS A 80 -14.61 19.11 1.07
CA CYS A 80 -15.79 19.14 0.19
C CYS A 80 -15.98 17.93 -0.72
N CYS A 81 -14.97 17.06 -0.88
CA CYS A 81 -15.02 15.90 -1.77
C CYS A 81 -15.25 14.58 -1.00
N ILE A 82 -15.18 14.61 0.34
CA ILE A 82 -15.44 13.45 1.18
C ILE A 82 -16.96 13.17 1.15
N GLY A 83 -17.36 11.97 0.73
CA GLY A 83 -18.78 11.63 0.57
C GLY A 83 -19.47 12.23 -0.66
N SER A 84 -18.72 12.88 -1.57
CA SER A 84 -19.29 13.32 -2.85
C SER A 84 -19.64 12.10 -3.71
N THR A 85 -20.85 12.11 -4.28
CA THR A 85 -21.35 11.05 -5.18
C THR A 85 -20.44 10.82 -6.38
N SER A 86 -19.72 11.84 -6.86
CA SER A 86 -18.79 11.71 -8.00
C SER A 86 -17.48 10.98 -7.66
N LYS A 87 -17.10 10.94 -6.38
CA LYS A 87 -15.86 10.29 -5.89
C LYS A 87 -16.11 9.07 -5.01
N ILE A 88 -17.35 8.69 -4.78
CA ILE A 88 -17.71 7.59 -3.88
C ILE A 88 -17.09 6.25 -4.29
N SER A 89 -16.89 6.02 -5.59
CA SER A 89 -16.24 4.82 -6.12
C SER A 89 -14.72 4.79 -5.88
N GLN A 90 -14.13 5.90 -5.45
CA GLN A 90 -12.70 6.04 -5.16
C GLN A 90 -12.44 6.07 -3.64
N GLN A 91 -13.47 5.86 -2.82
CA GLN A 91 -13.40 5.94 -1.36
C GLN A 91 -13.71 4.57 -0.75
N LEU A 92 -12.89 4.16 0.21
CA LEU A 92 -13.05 2.93 0.98
C LEU A 92 -13.36 3.29 2.42
N PHE A 93 -14.56 2.96 2.88
CA PHE A 93 -14.98 3.24 4.24
C PHE A 93 -14.49 2.15 5.18
N ILE A 94 -14.05 2.50 6.38
CA ILE A 94 -13.55 1.53 7.36
C ILE A 94 -14.59 1.40 8.46
N SER A 95 -15.03 0.17 8.75
CA SER A 95 -16.15 -0.07 9.66
C SER A 95 -15.76 -0.06 11.13
N ASN A 96 -14.50 -0.35 11.45
CA ASN A 96 -14.00 -0.42 12.82
C ASN A 96 -13.09 0.79 13.15
N PRO A 97 -13.00 1.19 14.42
CA PRO A 97 -12.06 2.22 14.83
C PRO A 97 -10.62 1.76 14.57
N LEU A 98 -9.79 2.69 14.11
CA LEU A 98 -8.35 2.50 13.92
C LEU A 98 -7.58 3.13 15.08
N GLN A 99 -6.53 2.47 15.56
CA GLN A 99 -5.67 3.00 16.61
C GLN A 99 -4.57 3.87 16.00
N ASN A 100 -4.54 5.16 16.35
CA ASN A 100 -3.50 6.13 15.99
C ASN A 100 -3.08 6.14 14.49
N PRO A 101 -4.01 6.27 13.53
CA PRO A 101 -3.66 6.37 12.11
C PRO A 101 -2.86 7.65 11.82
N SER A 102 -1.89 7.56 10.90
CA SER A 102 -1.24 8.76 10.37
C SER A 102 -2.15 9.43 9.35
N THR A 103 -2.52 10.68 9.55
CA THR A 103 -3.32 11.46 8.57
C THR A 103 -2.45 12.21 7.55
N THR A 104 -1.15 12.32 7.83
CA THR A 104 -0.19 13.10 7.02
C THR A 104 0.63 12.24 6.05
N SER A 105 0.55 10.92 6.16
CA SER A 105 1.30 9.99 5.31
C SER A 105 0.45 8.82 4.83
N THR A 106 0.93 8.12 3.81
CA THR A 106 0.27 6.90 3.32
C THR A 106 0.32 5.81 4.38
N ASN A 107 -0.82 5.18 4.64
CA ASN A 107 -0.95 4.00 5.48
C ASN A 107 -1.19 2.79 4.59
N THR A 108 -0.75 1.62 5.04
CA THR A 108 -1.13 0.35 4.44
C THR A 108 -2.18 -0.28 5.32
N VAL A 109 -3.38 -0.46 4.81
CA VAL A 109 -4.52 -1.04 5.52
C VAL A 109 -4.74 -2.45 5.00
N GLN A 110 -4.78 -3.41 5.92
CA GLN A 110 -5.21 -4.77 5.65
C GLN A 110 -6.59 -4.99 6.25
N GLY A 111 -7.46 -5.71 5.56
CA GLY A 111 -8.77 -6.07 6.09
C GLY A 111 -9.64 -6.76 5.05
N HIS A 112 -10.88 -7.02 5.42
CA HIS A 112 -11.83 -7.76 4.60
C HIS A 112 -12.68 -6.82 3.75
N PHE A 113 -12.58 -6.92 2.43
CA PHE A 113 -13.24 -6.03 1.48
C PHE A 113 -14.69 -6.45 1.23
N LEU A 114 -15.62 -5.50 1.37
CA LEU A 114 -17.04 -5.70 1.14
C LEU A 114 -17.62 -4.58 0.28
N VAL A 115 -18.55 -4.97 -0.58
CA VAL A 115 -19.39 -4.06 -1.37
C VAL A 115 -20.71 -3.94 -0.61
N SER A 116 -20.89 -2.82 0.08
CA SER A 116 -22.05 -2.58 0.97
C SER A 116 -22.59 -1.17 0.70
N PRO A 117 -23.41 -1.00 -0.35
CA PRO A 117 -23.98 0.28 -0.67
C PRO A 117 -24.89 0.78 0.46
N LYS A 118 -24.76 2.07 0.81
CA LYS A 118 -25.68 2.77 1.72
C LYS A 118 -26.21 4.02 1.05
N TRP A 119 -27.49 4.28 1.29
CA TRP A 119 -28.21 5.42 0.75
C TRP A 119 -28.65 6.34 1.89
N ASP A 120 -28.67 7.65 1.64
CA ASP A 120 -29.27 8.62 2.55
C ASP A 120 -30.80 8.64 2.43
N SER A 121 -31.47 9.48 3.24
CA SER A 121 -32.92 9.67 3.19
C SER A 121 -33.42 10.27 1.87
N ASN A 122 -32.53 10.87 1.07
CA ASN A 122 -32.84 11.48 -0.21
C ASN A 122 -32.60 10.52 -1.40
N GLY A 123 -32.20 9.28 -1.13
CA GLY A 123 -31.89 8.27 -2.14
C GLY A 123 -30.50 8.41 -2.78
N ASN A 124 -29.63 9.29 -2.27
CA ASN A 124 -28.25 9.41 -2.76
C ASN A 124 -27.38 8.33 -2.14
N LEU A 125 -26.52 7.74 -2.98
CA LEU A 125 -25.50 6.79 -2.52
C LEU A 125 -24.42 7.53 -1.72
N THR A 126 -24.20 7.14 -0.47
CA THR A 126 -23.25 7.79 0.47
C THR A 126 -22.06 6.91 0.83
N GLN A 127 -22.21 5.58 0.77
CA GLN A 127 -21.13 4.62 0.93
C GLN A 127 -21.31 3.50 -0.10
N LEU A 128 -20.20 2.99 -0.64
CA LEU A 128 -20.23 1.88 -1.63
C LEU A 128 -19.31 0.73 -1.21
N TYR A 129 -18.06 1.04 -0.91
CA TYR A 129 -17.04 0.07 -0.54
C TYR A 129 -16.67 0.19 0.92
N THR A 130 -16.52 -0.94 1.60
CA THR A 130 -16.22 -1.02 3.03
C THR A 130 -15.09 -2.01 3.28
N ILE A 131 -14.19 -1.68 4.19
CA ILE A 131 -13.18 -2.60 4.73
C ILE A 131 -13.58 -2.91 6.18
N GLN A 132 -13.80 -4.20 6.46
CA GLN A 132 -14.04 -4.70 7.81
C GLN A 132 -12.76 -5.25 8.43
N GLN A 133 -12.71 -5.29 9.76
CA GLN A 133 -11.57 -5.82 10.52
C GLN A 133 -10.24 -5.16 10.12
N ALA A 134 -10.31 -3.87 9.77
CA ALA A 134 -9.19 -3.13 9.23
C ALA A 134 -8.09 -2.97 10.28
N THR A 135 -6.87 -3.31 9.89
CA THR A 135 -5.65 -3.17 10.68
C THR A 135 -4.62 -2.38 9.88
N ILE A 136 -3.97 -1.41 10.53
CA ILE A 136 -2.88 -0.66 9.90
C ILE A 136 -1.61 -1.48 10.03
N LEU A 137 -1.04 -1.81 8.88
CA LEU A 137 0.25 -2.49 8.85
C LEU A 137 1.38 -1.48 9.10
N PRO A 138 2.39 -1.86 9.91
CA PRO A 138 3.55 -1.02 10.11
C PRO A 138 4.21 -0.75 8.77
N LYS A 139 4.65 0.50 8.56
CA LYS A 139 5.40 0.87 7.37
C LYS A 139 6.63 -0.02 7.30
N SER A 140 6.74 -0.83 6.23
CA SER A 140 7.91 -1.66 5.99
C SER A 140 9.13 -0.74 5.91
N THR A 141 9.92 -0.69 6.98
CA THR A 141 11.24 -0.09 6.94
C THR A 141 12.11 -1.09 6.22
N PRO A 142 12.76 -0.71 5.11
CA PRO A 142 13.62 -1.63 4.40
C PRO A 142 14.84 -1.92 5.30
N LEU A 143 14.78 -3.04 6.03
CA LEU A 143 15.87 -3.47 6.93
C LEU A 143 17.11 -3.89 6.14
N ILE A 144 16.91 -4.38 4.91
CA ILE A 144 17.96 -4.88 4.02
C ILE A 144 19.04 -3.82 3.72
N PRO A 145 18.74 -2.61 3.24
CA PRO A 145 19.77 -1.60 2.97
C PRO A 145 20.54 -1.18 4.23
N ILE A 146 19.90 -1.17 5.40
CA ILE A 146 20.56 -0.87 6.69
C ILE A 146 21.55 -2.00 7.04
N ALA A 147 21.14 -3.26 6.88
CA ALA A 147 22.01 -4.40 7.13
C ALA A 147 23.21 -4.41 6.16
N LEU A 148 22.97 -4.15 4.87
CA LEU A 148 24.03 -4.13 3.85
C LEU A 148 25.05 -3.00 4.09
N SER A 149 24.61 -1.80 4.47
CA SER A 149 25.52 -0.70 4.78
C SER A 149 26.41 -1.01 5.98
N GLY A 150 25.85 -1.66 7.02
CA GLY A 150 26.62 -2.13 8.17
C GLY A 150 27.72 -3.13 7.80
N ILE A 151 27.41 -4.10 6.92
CA ILE A 151 28.39 -5.09 6.43
C ILE A 151 29.52 -4.40 5.64
N PHE A 152 29.19 -3.44 4.77
CA PHE A 152 30.20 -2.70 4.01
C PHE A 152 31.16 -1.90 4.91
N LEU A 153 30.62 -1.23 5.94
CA LEU A 153 31.44 -0.48 6.90
C LEU A 153 32.31 -1.40 7.76
N ALA A 154 31.79 -2.53 8.21
CA ALA A 154 32.57 -3.51 8.97
C ALA A 154 33.68 -4.14 8.10
N GLY A 155 33.37 -4.47 6.84
CA GLY A 155 34.33 -5.03 5.90
C GLY A 155 35.45 -4.04 5.56
N SER A 156 35.12 -2.78 5.29
CA SER A 156 36.13 -1.75 4.99
C SER A 156 37.03 -1.46 6.20
N LEU A 157 36.47 -1.40 7.41
CA LEU A 157 37.24 -1.25 8.64
C LEU A 157 38.19 -2.43 8.86
N TRP A 158 37.73 -3.66 8.64
CA TRP A 158 38.56 -4.85 8.78
C TRP A 158 39.73 -4.85 7.79
N ILE A 159 39.47 -4.52 6.52
CA ILE A 159 40.50 -4.36 5.48
C ILE A 159 41.53 -3.29 5.89
N PHE A 160 41.06 -2.14 6.39
CA PHE A 160 41.95 -1.07 6.86
C PHE A 160 42.84 -1.52 8.03
N LEU A 161 42.29 -2.24 9.01
CA LEU A 161 43.05 -2.79 10.14
C LEU A 161 44.09 -3.81 9.70
N LEU A 162 43.80 -4.61 8.67
CA LEU A 162 44.78 -5.53 8.07
C LEU A 162 45.92 -4.78 7.39
N MET A 163 45.63 -3.70 6.65
CA MET A 163 46.67 -2.88 6.02
C MET A 163 47.62 -2.22 7.04
N ARG A 164 47.12 -1.84 8.21
CA ARG A 164 47.94 -1.23 9.27
C ARG A 164 48.98 -2.20 9.87
N LYS A 165 48.80 -3.51 9.73
CA LYS A 165 49.72 -4.53 10.29
C LYS A 165 50.90 -4.88 9.38
N GLN A 166 51.05 -4.22 8.23
CA GLN A 166 52.20 -4.46 7.34
C GLN A 166 53.51 -4.06 8.07
N PRO A 167 54.46 -4.98 8.27
CA PRO A 167 55.70 -4.68 8.97
C PRO A 167 56.55 -3.70 8.15
N ILE A 168 57.04 -2.66 8.81
CA ILE A 168 58.01 -1.74 8.22
C ILE A 168 59.28 -2.55 8.00
N VAL A 169 59.61 -2.84 6.75
CA VAL A 169 60.91 -3.44 6.40
C VAL A 169 61.96 -2.33 6.53
N PRO A 170 62.90 -2.41 7.50
CA PRO A 170 63.98 -1.44 7.60
C PRO A 170 64.86 -1.54 6.35
N LYS A 171 65.19 -0.38 5.76
CA LYS A 171 66.17 -0.26 4.67
C LYS A 171 67.59 -0.27 5.22
#